data_AF-A0A1H6F019-F1
#
_entry.id   AF-A0A1H6F019-F1
#
_cell.length_a   1.000
_cell.length_b   1.000
_cell.length_c   1.000
_cell.angle_alpha   90.00
_cell.angle_beta   90.00
_cell.angle_gamma   90.00
#
_symmetry.space_group_name_H-M   'P 1'
#
loop_
_entity.id
_entity.type
_entity.pdbx_description
1 polymer ?
#
loop_
_entity_poly.entity_id
_entity_poly.type
_entity_poly.pdbx_seq_one_letter_code
_entity_poly.pdbx_strand_id
1 'polypeptide(L)'
;MDIRVLGPVEVCEGGAQIPIEGAQQQCVLGLLAAYKGSYVPVDRLIEALWEDDPPKTAKTIVQLKVSQLRKTLGGRISSTTAGYSLAGAWFTLNEPRPAIRHCEQAAELYERIGWKTGVLVASSNLVVAGDLHEGAGQYEHIVRLWEAHDPSRLPALLENFAIKLMWVGLAGQALERQERAVRLREESDDPQPQGWRGRSYSILGDIHLALGDLDAAMDAFDRALEQAEGGELAAALSSAALVAQARGDGDGAADLARRAVAVAASGGMVREYEEARSTLAKVDASTAIGERIRVLRDVLDYYRDRTYPYIEVRARVWLIEVLLAGGLPDEAAELAREACAAAAAHGLRRLEGQALTLLARAEPPGAEHARRAAELHRAHGHRLDEAAARAALDHA
;
A
#
# COMPACT_ATOMS: atom_id res chain seq x y z
N MET A 1 -10.50 17.43 4.40
CA MET A 1 -9.30 17.69 5.23
C MET A 1 -8.49 16.42 5.21
N ASP A 2 -7.27 16.52 4.71
CA ASP A 2 -6.40 15.40 4.43
C ASP A 2 -5.15 15.52 5.30
N ILE A 3 -4.75 14.43 5.94
CA ILE A 3 -3.55 14.36 6.77
C ILE A 3 -2.53 13.46 6.05
N ARG A 4 -1.32 13.99 5.84
CA ARG A 4 -0.23 13.27 5.17
C ARG A 4 0.78 12.80 6.21
N VAL A 5 1.12 11.51 6.19
CA VAL A 5 1.87 10.86 7.30
C VAL A 5 3.10 10.04 6.89
N LEU A 6 3.37 9.88 5.60
CA LEU A 6 4.62 9.28 5.11
C LEU A 6 5.72 10.33 4.87
N GLY A 7 5.66 11.44 5.62
CA GLY A 7 6.49 12.64 5.53
C GLY A 7 6.29 13.50 6.80
N PRO A 8 6.54 14.82 6.78
CA PRO A 8 6.15 15.70 7.87
C PRO A 8 4.64 15.59 7.99
N VAL A 9 4.16 15.66 9.21
CA VAL A 9 2.73 15.61 9.43
C VAL A 9 2.12 16.92 8.93
N GLU A 10 1.55 16.86 7.73
CA GLU A 10 0.89 17.98 7.06
C GLU A 10 -0.63 17.80 7.11
N VAL A 11 -1.33 18.92 7.22
CA VAL A 11 -2.79 18.96 7.13
C VAL A 11 -3.17 19.87 5.98
N CYS A 12 -4.03 19.38 5.09
CA CYS A 12 -4.57 20.15 3.97
C CYS A 12 -6.10 20.25 4.08
N GLU A 13 -6.67 21.42 3.80
CA GLU A 13 -8.11 21.64 3.72
C GLU A 13 -8.44 22.55 2.54
N GLY A 14 -9.31 22.09 1.63
CA GLY A 14 -9.69 22.86 0.44
C GLY A 14 -8.52 23.25 -0.48
N GLY A 15 -7.43 22.48 -0.48
CA GLY A 15 -6.21 22.77 -1.24
C GLY A 15 -5.19 23.67 -0.53
N ALA A 16 -5.48 24.18 0.66
CA ALA A 16 -4.55 24.98 1.46
C ALA A 16 -3.90 24.17 2.60
N GLN A 17 -2.61 24.38 2.85
CA GLN A 17 -1.89 23.76 3.96
C GLN A 17 -2.15 24.50 5.27
N ILE A 18 -2.48 23.74 6.32
CA ILE A 18 -2.66 24.23 7.68
C ILE A 18 -1.39 23.92 8.49
N PRO A 19 -0.68 24.93 8.99
CA PRO A 19 0.57 24.71 9.73
C PRO A 19 0.29 24.07 11.10
N ILE A 20 1.02 22.99 11.41
CA ILE A 20 1.05 22.35 12.73
C ILE A 20 2.33 22.74 13.43
N GLU A 21 2.21 23.40 14.58
CA GLU A 21 3.32 24.03 15.26
C GLU A 21 4.06 23.07 16.20
N GLY A 22 5.30 22.72 15.82
CA GLY A 22 6.24 22.04 16.70
C GLY A 22 6.19 20.52 16.64
N ALA A 23 7.38 19.91 16.77
CA ALA A 23 7.61 18.49 16.56
C ALA A 23 6.73 17.57 17.43
N GLN A 24 6.45 17.97 18.69
CA GLN A 24 5.58 17.18 19.58
C GLN A 24 4.11 17.21 19.15
N GLN A 25 3.60 18.31 18.58
CA GLN A 25 2.23 18.33 18.03
C GLN A 25 2.13 17.46 16.79
N GLN A 26 3.13 17.56 15.91
CA GLN A 26 3.22 16.73 14.71
C GLN A 26 3.31 15.24 15.07
N CYS A 27 4.11 14.87 16.07
CA CYS A 27 4.22 13.50 16.56
C CYS A 27 2.86 12.97 17.07
N VAL A 28 2.17 13.73 17.93
CA VAL A 28 0.83 13.36 18.40
C VAL A 28 -0.13 13.20 17.24
N LEU A 29 -0.17 14.14 16.29
CA LEU A 29 -1.05 14.08 15.13
C LEU A 29 -0.73 12.89 14.22
N GLY A 30 0.54 12.58 14.00
CA GLY A 30 1.01 11.43 13.24
C GLY A 30 0.63 10.11 13.89
N LEU A 31 0.77 9.98 15.22
CA LEU A 31 0.30 8.80 15.94
C LEU A 31 -1.22 8.63 15.84
N LEU A 32 -1.98 9.70 16.03
CA LEU A 32 -3.44 9.62 15.87
C LEU A 32 -3.85 9.21 14.45
N ALA A 33 -3.10 9.65 13.44
CA ALA A 33 -3.34 9.31 12.06
C ALA A 33 -2.99 7.84 11.74
N ALA A 34 -1.90 7.33 12.31
CA ALA A 34 -1.47 5.94 12.14
C ALA A 34 -2.53 4.94 12.65
N TYR A 35 -3.32 5.33 13.63
CA TYR A 35 -4.40 4.50 14.20
C TYR A 35 -5.73 4.62 13.42
N LYS A 36 -5.74 5.23 12.23
CA LYS A 36 -6.88 5.25 11.28
C LYS A 36 -8.23 5.59 11.91
N GLY A 37 -8.26 6.56 12.84
CA GLY A 37 -9.48 6.97 13.53
C GLY A 37 -9.87 6.14 14.75
N SER A 38 -9.11 5.10 15.10
CA SER A 38 -9.22 4.36 16.37
C SER A 38 -8.67 5.20 17.54
N TYR A 39 -9.08 4.83 18.76
CA TYR A 39 -8.60 5.50 19.97
C TYR A 39 -7.15 5.11 20.31
N VAL A 40 -6.33 6.12 20.57
CA VAL A 40 -4.96 5.99 21.06
C VAL A 40 -4.94 6.36 22.56
N PRO A 41 -4.57 5.42 23.44
CA PRO A 41 -4.42 5.69 24.87
C PRO A 41 -3.39 6.80 25.15
N VAL A 42 -3.63 7.58 26.21
CA VAL A 42 -2.72 8.67 26.60
C VAL A 42 -1.32 8.15 26.92
N ASP A 43 -1.23 6.99 27.55
CA ASP A 43 0.06 6.39 27.92
C ASP A 43 0.87 6.00 26.69
N ARG A 44 0.22 5.58 25.59
CA ARG A 44 0.88 5.35 24.29
C ARG A 44 1.41 6.62 23.65
N LEU A 45 0.72 7.75 23.84
CA LEU A 45 1.21 9.05 23.38
C LEU A 45 2.39 9.55 24.24
N ILE A 46 2.39 9.24 25.54
CA ILE A 46 3.49 9.56 26.44
C ILE A 46 4.73 8.74 26.07
N GLU A 47 4.58 7.44 25.94
CA GLU A 47 5.63 6.51 25.50
C GLU A 47 6.23 6.96 24.16
N ALA A 48 5.41 7.36 23.19
CA ALA A 48 5.88 7.83 21.90
C ALA A 48 6.62 9.19 21.94
N LEU A 49 6.36 10.03 22.93
CA LEU A 49 6.93 11.38 23.02
C LEU A 49 8.20 11.45 23.88
N TRP A 50 8.37 10.53 24.83
CA TRP A 50 9.45 10.59 25.81
C TRP A 50 10.16 9.25 26.05
N GLU A 51 9.73 8.16 25.41
CA GLU A 51 10.33 6.83 25.59
C GLU A 51 10.35 6.44 27.09
N ASP A 52 11.53 6.20 27.66
CA ASP A 52 11.72 5.73 29.03
C ASP A 52 11.84 6.84 30.09
N ASP A 53 11.97 8.11 29.68
CA ASP A 53 12.12 9.24 30.61
C ASP A 53 11.02 10.30 30.45
N PRO A 54 9.74 9.93 30.66
CA PRO A 54 8.66 10.89 30.64
C PRO A 54 8.78 11.85 31.82
N PRO A 55 8.70 13.18 31.60
CA PRO A 55 8.62 14.13 32.70
C PRO A 55 7.38 13.82 33.53
N LYS A 56 7.40 14.16 34.82
CA LYS A 56 6.22 14.01 35.71
C LYS A 56 4.95 14.70 35.16
N THR A 57 5.11 15.65 34.25
CA THR A 57 4.06 16.41 33.58
C THR A 57 3.70 15.88 32.19
N ALA A 58 4.20 14.72 31.76
CA ALA A 58 4.01 14.17 30.41
C ALA A 58 2.53 14.14 29.98
N LYS A 59 1.65 13.62 30.84
CA LYS A 59 0.20 13.62 30.61
C LYS A 59 -0.37 15.01 30.33
N THR A 60 0.05 16.00 31.12
CA THR A 60 -0.35 17.41 30.95
C THR A 60 0.17 17.97 29.63
N ILE A 61 1.39 17.61 29.24
CA ILE A 61 1.97 18.03 27.96
C ILE A 61 1.20 17.40 26.79
N VAL A 62 0.86 16.11 26.84
CA VAL A 62 0.01 15.47 25.80
C VAL A 62 -1.33 16.19 25.66
N GLN A 63 -2.00 16.46 26.78
CA GLN A 63 -3.26 17.19 26.78
C GLN A 63 -3.13 18.60 26.16
N LEU A 64 -2.02 19.29 26.45
CA LEU A 64 -1.71 20.59 25.86
C LEU A 64 -1.53 20.48 24.34
N LYS A 65 -0.77 19.49 23.85
CA LYS A 65 -0.58 19.26 22.40
C LYS A 65 -1.89 18.93 21.71
N VAL A 66 -2.73 18.08 22.29
CA VAL A 66 -4.07 17.78 21.74
C VAL A 66 -4.95 19.03 21.73
N SER A 67 -4.92 19.84 22.78
CA SER A 67 -5.69 21.09 22.84
C SER A 67 -5.26 22.07 21.75
N GLN A 68 -3.96 22.19 21.50
CA GLN A 68 -3.42 23.02 20.42
C GLN A 68 -3.85 22.49 19.05
N LEU A 69 -3.73 21.18 18.81
CA LEU A 69 -4.20 20.54 17.57
C LEU A 69 -5.70 20.75 17.35
N ARG A 70 -6.54 20.70 18.40
CA ARG A 70 -7.98 20.99 18.28
C ARG A 70 -8.29 22.42 17.86
N LYS A 71 -7.52 23.39 18.33
CA LYS A 71 -7.67 24.79 17.89
C LYS A 71 -7.38 24.92 16.40
N THR A 72 -6.39 24.17 15.92
CA THR A 72 -5.96 24.19 14.52
C THR A 72 -6.87 23.36 13.59
N LEU A 73 -7.39 22.22 14.07
CA LEU A 73 -8.09 21.21 13.25
C LEU A 73 -9.60 21.13 13.49
N GLY A 74 -10.11 21.86 14.48
CA GLY A 74 -11.51 21.83 14.89
C GLY A 74 -11.90 20.56 15.66
N GLY A 75 -13.18 20.20 15.62
CA GLY A 75 -13.77 19.08 16.37
C GLY A 75 -13.39 17.67 15.91
N ARG A 76 -12.36 17.54 15.06
CA ARG A 76 -11.97 16.28 14.40
C ARG A 76 -11.12 15.36 15.26
N ILE A 77 -10.57 15.89 16.36
CA ILE A 77 -9.92 15.08 17.39
C ILE A 77 -10.90 14.85 18.53
N SER A 78 -11.41 13.63 18.65
CA SER A 78 -12.33 13.22 19.72
C SER A 78 -11.57 12.82 20.99
N SER A 79 -12.18 13.05 22.16
CA SER A 79 -11.67 12.60 23.46
C SER A 79 -12.67 11.65 24.10
N THR A 80 -12.15 10.58 24.71
CA THR A 80 -12.91 9.71 25.61
C THR A 80 -12.04 9.39 26.84
N THR A 81 -12.61 8.64 27.79
CA THR A 81 -11.84 8.03 28.87
C THR A 81 -10.75 7.07 28.36
N ALA A 82 -10.88 6.55 27.13
CA ALA A 82 -9.93 5.63 26.51
C ALA A 82 -8.79 6.33 25.74
N GLY A 83 -8.85 7.65 25.51
CA GLY A 83 -7.78 8.40 24.83
C GLY A 83 -8.28 9.36 23.75
N TYR A 84 -7.55 9.44 22.63
CA TYR A 84 -7.80 10.38 21.55
C TYR A 84 -7.90 9.68 20.18
N SER A 85 -8.68 10.23 19.25
CA SER A 85 -8.80 9.68 17.88
C SER A 85 -9.03 10.75 16.83
N LEU A 86 -8.73 10.41 15.56
CA LEU A 86 -9.03 11.22 14.35
C LEU A 86 -10.19 10.63 13.54
N ALA A 87 -11.27 10.24 14.20
CA ALA A 87 -12.40 9.53 13.57
C ALA A 87 -13.09 10.30 12.40
N GLY A 88 -12.85 11.60 12.26
CA GLY A 88 -13.44 12.44 11.20
C GLY A 88 -12.46 13.03 10.18
N ALA A 89 -11.21 12.54 10.12
CA ALA A 89 -10.19 13.04 9.18
C ALA A 89 -9.89 12.03 8.07
N TRP A 90 -9.64 12.53 6.85
CA TRP A 90 -9.14 11.73 5.74
C TRP A 90 -7.60 11.71 5.76
N PHE A 91 -6.99 10.63 5.30
CA PHE A 91 -5.53 10.44 5.31
C PHE A 91 -5.03 10.16 3.89
N THR A 92 -3.92 10.77 3.51
CA THR A 92 -3.27 10.56 2.20
C THR A 92 -1.84 10.07 2.39
N LEU A 93 -1.48 8.99 1.71
CA LEU A 93 -0.11 8.47 1.67
C LEU A 93 0.65 9.24 0.57
N ASN A 94 1.62 10.05 0.98
CA ASN A 94 2.06 11.26 0.28
C ASN A 94 2.91 11.01 -0.99
N GLU A 95 2.92 12.00 -1.89
CA GLU A 95 3.64 11.99 -3.17
C GLU A 95 5.15 11.74 -3.02
N PRO A 96 5.79 10.93 -3.90
CA PRO A 96 7.13 10.41 -3.67
C PRO A 96 8.23 11.49 -3.59
N ARG A 97 8.19 12.55 -4.42
CA ARG A 97 9.30 13.52 -4.48
C ARG A 97 9.34 14.52 -3.30
N PRO A 98 8.22 15.17 -2.89
CA PRO A 98 8.21 15.98 -1.68
C PRO A 98 8.46 15.15 -0.41
N ALA A 99 7.94 13.92 -0.35
CA ALA A 99 8.08 13.04 0.81
C ALA A 99 9.55 12.71 1.16
N ILE A 100 10.41 12.51 0.15
CA ILE A 100 11.84 12.26 0.32
C ILE A 100 12.53 13.42 1.03
N ARG A 101 12.46 14.62 0.44
CA ARG A 101 13.10 15.85 0.99
C ARG A 101 12.69 16.09 2.44
N HIS A 102 11.44 15.79 2.72
CA HIS A 102 10.90 16.03 4.03
C HIS A 102 11.29 14.98 5.08
N CYS A 103 11.38 13.70 4.72
CA CYS A 103 11.90 12.68 5.61
C CYS A 103 13.38 12.95 5.93
N GLU A 104 14.15 13.44 4.96
CA GLU A 104 15.54 13.92 5.17
C GLU A 104 15.58 15.06 6.20
N GLN A 105 14.78 16.11 6.01
CA GLN A 105 14.69 17.24 6.95
C GLN A 105 14.25 16.81 8.37
N ALA A 106 13.33 15.86 8.46
CA ALA A 106 12.86 15.31 9.73
C ALA A 106 13.98 14.53 10.44
N ALA A 107 14.68 13.64 9.71
CA ALA A 107 15.82 12.89 10.24
C ALA A 107 16.92 13.82 10.78
N GLU A 108 17.31 14.85 10.02
CA GLU A 108 18.29 15.85 10.46
C GLU A 108 17.85 16.64 11.70
N LEU A 109 16.57 16.96 11.82
CA LEU A 109 16.03 17.65 12.98
C LEU A 109 16.03 16.74 14.22
N TYR A 110 15.61 15.49 14.05
CA TYR A 110 15.59 14.49 15.12
C TYR A 110 17.00 14.15 15.62
N GLU A 111 17.97 14.07 14.71
CA GLU A 111 19.37 13.87 15.05
C GLU A 111 19.91 15.06 15.87
N ARG A 112 19.62 16.30 15.47
CA ARG A 112 20.03 17.51 16.22
C ARG A 112 19.50 17.58 17.64
N ILE A 113 18.29 17.08 17.89
CA ILE A 113 17.69 17.06 19.24
C ILE A 113 17.98 15.76 20.00
N GLY A 114 18.76 14.84 19.42
CA GLY A 114 19.14 13.57 20.05
C GLY A 114 18.02 12.52 20.13
N TRP A 115 16.94 12.66 19.34
CA TRP A 115 15.80 11.74 19.36
C TRP A 115 16.01 10.54 18.42
N LYS A 116 16.62 9.47 18.95
CA LYS A 116 16.99 8.28 18.17
C LYS A 116 15.81 7.57 17.51
N THR A 117 14.70 7.34 18.22
CA THR A 117 13.50 6.72 17.64
C THR A 117 12.95 7.54 16.49
N GLY A 118 12.91 8.87 16.63
CA GLY A 118 12.49 9.79 15.57
C GLY A 118 13.34 9.65 14.31
N VAL A 119 14.67 9.60 14.45
CA VAL A 119 15.61 9.38 13.34
C VAL A 119 15.31 8.06 12.64
N LEU A 120 15.10 6.98 13.38
CA LEU A 120 14.80 5.65 12.82
C LEU A 120 13.45 5.62 12.10
N VAL A 121 12.41 6.26 12.66
CA VAL A 121 11.10 6.39 12.00
C VAL A 121 11.21 7.21 10.72
N ALA A 122 11.87 8.37 10.75
CA ALA A 122 12.07 9.21 9.57
C ALA A 122 12.88 8.49 8.48
N SER A 123 13.94 7.77 8.86
CA SER A 123 14.76 6.97 7.94
C SER A 123 13.98 5.80 7.35
N SER A 124 13.14 5.14 8.15
CA SER A 124 12.26 4.06 7.66
C SER A 124 11.25 4.59 6.65
N ASN A 125 10.67 5.77 6.92
CA ASN A 125 9.74 6.43 6.01
C ASN A 125 10.43 6.92 4.74
N LEU A 126 11.66 7.46 4.84
CA LEU A 126 12.48 7.83 3.68
C LEU A 126 12.68 6.64 2.75
N VAL A 127 12.94 5.48 3.33
CA VAL A 127 13.13 4.25 2.59
C VAL A 127 11.82 3.78 1.92
N VAL A 128 10.67 3.93 2.60
CA VAL A 128 9.34 3.65 2.01
C VAL A 128 8.96 4.70 0.93
N ALA A 129 9.38 5.96 1.07
CA ALA A 129 9.03 7.07 0.19
C ALA A 129 10.03 7.28 -0.97
N GLY A 130 11.26 6.77 -0.82
CA GLY A 130 12.42 6.94 -1.67
C GLY A 130 12.31 6.31 -3.06
N ASP A 131 13.27 6.64 -3.92
CA ASP A 131 13.44 5.92 -5.17
C ASP A 131 13.73 4.45 -4.87
N LEU A 132 12.91 3.62 -5.49
CA LEU A 132 12.65 2.23 -5.17
C LEU A 132 13.88 1.32 -5.31
N HIS A 133 14.95 1.81 -5.95
CA HIS A 133 16.20 1.09 -6.21
C HIS A 133 17.39 1.53 -5.33
N GLU A 134 17.53 2.82 -5.03
CA GLU A 134 18.69 3.33 -4.26
C GLU A 134 18.60 2.98 -2.76
N GLY A 135 17.38 2.73 -2.25
CA GLY A 135 17.18 2.43 -0.85
C GLY A 135 17.73 1.08 -0.38
N ALA A 136 17.84 0.07 -1.26
CA ALA A 136 18.08 -1.36 -0.91
C ALA A 136 19.20 -1.58 0.12
N GLY A 137 20.32 -0.87 -0.02
CA GLY A 137 21.46 -0.93 0.91
C GLY A 137 21.23 -0.23 2.25
N GLN A 138 20.40 0.81 2.29
CA GLN A 138 20.01 1.50 3.53
C GLN A 138 19.00 0.69 4.35
N TYR A 139 18.14 -0.13 3.70
CA TYR A 139 17.14 -0.97 4.39
C TYR A 139 17.80 -1.89 5.43
N GLU A 140 18.84 -2.62 5.02
CA GLU A 140 19.56 -3.54 5.90
C GLU A 140 20.19 -2.84 7.11
N HIS A 141 20.68 -1.62 6.90
CA HIS A 141 21.21 -0.82 7.98
C HIS A 141 20.10 -0.38 8.96
N ILE A 142 18.98 0.12 8.45
CA ILE A 142 17.83 0.56 9.26
C ILE A 142 17.20 -0.60 10.03
N VAL A 143 17.09 -1.79 9.41
CA VAL A 143 16.65 -3.03 10.07
C VAL A 143 17.56 -3.35 11.25
N ARG A 144 18.89 -3.34 11.06
CA ARG A 144 19.84 -3.57 12.16
C ARG A 144 19.75 -2.53 13.27
N LEU A 145 19.52 -1.26 12.91
CA LEU A 145 19.37 -0.19 13.90
C LEU A 145 18.07 -0.34 14.72
N TRP A 146 16.96 -0.70 14.08
CA TRP A 146 15.71 -1.03 14.78
C TRP A 146 15.85 -2.27 15.66
N GLU A 147 16.52 -3.30 15.16
CA GLU A 147 16.78 -4.53 15.92
C GLU A 147 17.63 -4.28 17.17
N ALA A 148 18.55 -3.31 17.13
CA ALA A 148 19.35 -2.91 18.29
C ALA A 148 18.62 -1.95 19.24
N HIS A 149 17.65 -1.17 18.74
CA HIS A 149 16.99 -0.09 19.50
C HIS A 149 15.62 -0.49 20.07
N ASP A 150 14.73 -1.03 19.24
CA ASP A 150 13.38 -1.47 19.65
C ASP A 150 12.91 -2.63 18.74
N PRO A 151 13.21 -3.89 19.10
CA PRO A 151 12.80 -5.07 18.34
C PRO A 151 11.30 -5.21 18.13
N SER A 152 10.47 -4.65 19.03
CA SER A 152 9.00 -4.76 18.96
C SER A 152 8.41 -4.08 17.71
N ARG A 153 9.14 -3.11 17.13
CA ARG A 153 8.76 -2.36 15.93
C ARG A 153 9.15 -3.05 14.63
N LEU A 154 10.04 -4.04 14.72
CA LEU A 154 10.64 -4.69 13.57
C LEU A 154 9.62 -5.39 12.65
N PRO A 155 8.58 -6.08 13.15
CA PRO A 155 7.62 -6.72 12.26
C PRO A 155 6.87 -5.76 11.33
N ALA A 156 6.38 -4.64 11.87
CA ALA A 156 5.65 -3.64 11.07
C ALA A 156 6.55 -2.97 10.03
N LEU A 157 7.82 -2.75 10.36
CA LEU A 157 8.84 -2.24 9.44
C LEU A 157 9.07 -3.23 8.28
N LEU A 158 9.30 -4.50 8.61
CA LEU A 158 9.54 -5.56 7.63
C LEU A 158 8.35 -5.75 6.69
N GLU A 159 7.11 -5.68 7.18
CA GLU A 159 5.89 -5.72 6.36
C GLU A 159 5.83 -4.57 5.34
N ASN A 160 6.07 -3.34 5.79
CA ASN A 160 6.05 -2.18 4.89
C ASN A 160 7.14 -2.28 3.81
N PHE A 161 8.30 -2.83 4.18
CA PHE A 161 9.38 -3.10 3.25
C PHE A 161 9.06 -4.24 2.28
N ALA A 162 8.40 -5.31 2.74
CA ALA A 162 7.96 -6.38 1.87
C ALA A 162 7.00 -5.88 0.78
N ILE A 163 6.02 -5.04 1.14
CA ILE A 163 5.11 -4.41 0.17
C ILE A 163 5.88 -3.58 -0.87
N LYS A 164 6.89 -2.82 -0.44
CA LYS A 164 7.71 -2.01 -1.36
C LYS A 164 8.56 -2.88 -2.28
N LEU A 165 9.21 -3.91 -1.73
CA LEU A 165 9.97 -4.90 -2.49
C LEU A 165 9.09 -5.61 -3.52
N MET A 166 7.83 -5.88 -3.20
CA MET A 166 6.86 -6.44 -4.14
C MET A 166 6.58 -5.47 -5.31
N TRP A 167 6.37 -4.17 -5.05
CA TRP A 167 6.07 -3.19 -6.11
C TRP A 167 7.21 -2.98 -7.11
N VAL A 168 8.46 -3.15 -6.66
CA VAL A 168 9.66 -3.01 -7.50
C VAL A 168 10.06 -4.29 -8.21
N GLY A 169 9.35 -5.38 -7.94
CA GLY A 169 9.65 -6.69 -8.49
C GLY A 169 10.87 -7.35 -7.85
N LEU A 170 10.92 -7.35 -6.52
CA LEU A 170 11.85 -8.13 -5.72
C LEU A 170 11.07 -9.06 -4.79
N ALA A 171 10.11 -9.81 -5.36
CA ALA A 171 9.16 -10.64 -4.61
C ALA A 171 9.85 -11.71 -3.73
N GLY A 172 11.00 -12.26 -4.14
CA GLY A 172 11.77 -13.18 -3.30
C GLY A 172 12.31 -12.53 -2.03
N GLN A 173 12.87 -11.32 -2.15
CA GLN A 173 13.30 -10.56 -0.97
C GLN A 173 12.11 -10.12 -0.11
N ALA A 174 10.98 -9.76 -0.75
CA ALA A 174 9.75 -9.45 -0.04
C ALA A 174 9.28 -10.64 0.82
N LEU A 175 9.34 -11.86 0.27
CA LEU A 175 8.98 -13.09 0.98
C LEU A 175 9.85 -13.28 2.23
N GLU A 176 11.17 -13.18 2.08
CA GLU A 176 12.10 -13.31 3.21
C GLU A 176 11.78 -12.32 4.37
N ARG A 177 11.45 -11.06 4.03
CA ARG A 177 11.06 -10.05 5.03
C ARG A 177 9.73 -10.38 5.68
N GLN A 178 8.76 -10.77 4.88
CA GLN A 178 7.41 -11.00 5.35
C GLN A 178 7.35 -12.25 6.25
N GLU A 179 8.03 -13.33 5.87
CA GLU A 179 8.15 -14.53 6.72
C GLU A 179 8.86 -14.22 8.03
N ARG A 180 9.93 -13.39 8.01
CA ARG A 180 10.58 -12.94 9.24
C ARG A 180 9.63 -12.11 10.11
N ALA A 181 8.83 -11.22 9.52
CA ALA A 181 7.85 -10.42 10.25
C ALA A 181 6.81 -11.31 10.94
N VAL A 182 6.26 -12.30 10.23
CA VAL A 182 5.29 -13.26 10.78
C VAL A 182 5.91 -14.06 11.92
N ARG A 183 7.10 -14.65 11.72
CA ARG A 183 7.80 -15.41 12.78
C ARG A 183 8.01 -14.56 14.04
N LEU A 184 8.51 -13.34 13.88
CA LEU A 184 8.72 -12.43 15.02
C LEU A 184 7.43 -12.13 15.78
N ARG A 185 6.28 -11.99 15.11
CA ARG A 185 4.99 -11.77 15.79
C ARG A 185 4.45 -13.04 16.44
N GLU A 186 4.69 -14.21 15.86
CA GLU A 186 4.25 -15.50 16.41
C GLU A 186 5.07 -15.92 17.62
N GLU A 187 6.38 -15.62 17.63
CA GLU A 187 7.32 -15.93 18.71
C GLU A 187 7.33 -14.85 19.81
N SER A 188 6.71 -13.69 19.57
CA SER A 188 6.69 -12.58 20.52
C SER A 188 5.75 -12.84 21.69
N ASP A 189 6.27 -12.70 22.91
CA ASP A 189 5.47 -12.65 24.14
C ASP A 189 4.68 -11.33 24.29
N ASP A 190 5.10 -10.27 23.59
CA ASP A 190 4.41 -8.97 23.64
C ASP A 190 3.03 -9.00 22.96
N PRO A 191 2.02 -8.30 23.53
CA PRO A 191 0.71 -8.19 22.93
C PRO A 191 0.76 -7.61 21.51
N GLN A 192 0.27 -8.38 20.56
CA GLN A 192 0.23 -7.98 19.15
C GLN A 192 -0.99 -7.11 18.82
N PRO A 193 -0.91 -6.22 17.81
CA PRO A 193 -2.04 -5.43 17.35
C PRO A 193 -3.21 -6.31 16.90
N GLN A 194 -4.45 -5.93 17.22
CA GLN A 194 -5.62 -6.63 16.68
C GLN A 194 -5.58 -6.64 15.14
N GLY A 195 -5.94 -7.77 14.52
CA GLY A 195 -5.98 -7.91 13.06
C GLY A 195 -4.61 -8.13 12.40
N TRP A 196 -3.49 -8.15 13.14
CA TRP A 196 -2.15 -8.31 12.56
C TRP A 196 -2.02 -9.55 11.66
N ARG A 197 -2.70 -10.65 12.01
CA ARG A 197 -2.73 -11.89 11.22
C ARG A 197 -3.39 -11.67 9.86
N GLY A 198 -4.57 -11.04 9.83
CA GLY A 198 -5.29 -10.72 8.59
C GLY A 198 -4.40 -9.95 7.62
N ARG A 199 -3.79 -8.86 8.10
CA ARG A 199 -2.84 -8.06 7.31
C ARG A 199 -1.62 -8.87 6.87
N SER A 200 -0.96 -9.58 7.79
CA SER A 200 0.33 -10.24 7.49
C SER A 200 0.18 -11.40 6.50
N TYR A 201 -0.88 -12.19 6.66
CA TYR A 201 -1.18 -13.29 5.75
C TYR A 201 -1.68 -12.78 4.39
N SER A 202 -2.38 -11.65 4.34
CA SER A 202 -2.76 -11.01 3.07
C SER A 202 -1.52 -10.55 2.26
N ILE A 203 -0.53 -9.94 2.93
CA ILE A 203 0.74 -9.57 2.28
C ILE A 203 1.49 -10.82 1.78
N LEU A 204 1.53 -11.90 2.56
CA LEU A 204 2.11 -13.18 2.09
C LEU A 204 1.40 -13.69 0.84
N GLY A 205 0.06 -13.66 0.82
CA GLY A 205 -0.74 -14.07 -0.33
C GLY A 205 -0.40 -13.27 -1.59
N ASP A 206 -0.29 -11.94 -1.48
CA ASP A 206 0.10 -11.07 -2.60
C ASP A 206 1.51 -11.40 -3.12
N ILE A 207 2.46 -11.68 -2.21
CA ILE A 207 3.84 -12.05 -2.57
C ILE A 207 3.87 -13.40 -3.30
N HIS A 208 3.17 -14.43 -2.79
CA HIS A 208 3.09 -15.73 -3.44
C HIS A 208 2.41 -15.65 -4.81
N LEU A 209 1.35 -14.83 -4.95
CA LEU A 209 0.73 -14.55 -6.24
C LEU A 209 1.71 -13.90 -7.22
N ALA A 210 2.57 -12.98 -6.74
CA ALA A 210 3.61 -12.39 -7.57
C ALA A 210 4.71 -13.40 -8.00
N LEU A 211 5.03 -14.35 -7.12
CA LEU A 211 5.99 -15.43 -7.40
C LEU A 211 5.40 -16.55 -8.29
N GLY A 212 4.08 -16.62 -8.39
CA GLY A 212 3.36 -17.62 -9.16
C GLY A 212 3.00 -18.88 -8.40
N ASP A 213 3.15 -18.88 -7.08
CA ASP A 213 2.76 -19.99 -6.22
C ASP A 213 1.29 -19.81 -5.81
N LEU A 214 0.38 -20.23 -6.69
CA LEU A 214 -1.05 -19.99 -6.52
C LEU A 214 -1.66 -20.76 -5.34
N ASP A 215 -1.09 -21.92 -4.99
CA ASP A 215 -1.57 -22.71 -3.86
C ASP A 215 -1.14 -22.05 -2.54
N ALA A 216 0.14 -21.68 -2.39
CA ALA A 216 0.60 -20.93 -1.21
C ALA A 216 -0.08 -19.56 -1.10
N ALA A 217 -0.38 -18.90 -2.22
CA ALA A 217 -1.14 -17.65 -2.23
C ALA A 217 -2.54 -17.84 -1.66
N MET A 218 -3.26 -18.88 -2.12
CA MET A 218 -4.62 -19.16 -1.63
C MET A 218 -4.61 -19.54 -0.14
N ASP A 219 -3.69 -20.41 0.28
CA ASP A 219 -3.55 -20.81 1.69
C ASP A 219 -3.30 -19.58 2.60
N ALA A 220 -2.46 -18.65 2.15
CA ALA A 220 -2.23 -17.40 2.87
C ALA A 220 -3.48 -16.52 2.92
N PHE A 221 -4.23 -16.39 1.82
CA PHE A 221 -5.48 -15.62 1.84
C PHE A 221 -6.57 -16.25 2.70
N ASP A 222 -6.70 -17.58 2.72
CA ASP A 222 -7.65 -18.25 3.60
C ASP A 222 -7.36 -17.92 5.08
N ARG A 223 -6.08 -17.99 5.49
CA ARG A 223 -5.65 -17.58 6.85
C ARG A 223 -5.87 -16.09 7.11
N ALA A 224 -5.72 -15.24 6.09
CA ALA A 224 -5.99 -13.81 6.21
C ALA A 224 -7.48 -13.55 6.45
N LEU A 225 -8.35 -14.20 5.66
CA LEU A 225 -9.81 -14.02 5.68
C LEU A 225 -10.46 -14.48 6.99
N GLU A 226 -9.86 -15.44 7.70
CA GLU A 226 -10.32 -15.87 9.04
C GLU A 226 -10.25 -14.75 10.09
N GLN A 227 -9.37 -13.76 9.92
CA GLN A 227 -9.05 -12.76 10.94
C GLN A 227 -9.24 -11.31 10.46
N ALA A 228 -9.45 -11.10 9.16
CA ALA A 228 -9.57 -9.78 8.57
C ALA A 228 -10.98 -9.21 8.77
N GLU A 229 -11.06 -7.91 9.05
CA GLU A 229 -12.31 -7.18 9.20
C GLU A 229 -12.27 -5.88 8.38
N GLY A 230 -13.45 -5.31 8.08
CA GLY A 230 -13.58 -4.03 7.40
C GLY A 230 -12.75 -3.93 6.11
N GLY A 231 -11.86 -2.95 6.04
CA GLY A 231 -11.08 -2.66 4.83
C GLY A 231 -10.01 -3.69 4.54
N GLU A 232 -9.48 -4.34 5.57
CA GLU A 232 -8.52 -5.44 5.43
C GLU A 232 -9.19 -6.65 4.81
N LEU A 233 -10.44 -6.93 5.22
CA LEU A 233 -11.25 -7.99 4.62
C LEU A 233 -11.56 -7.69 3.15
N ALA A 234 -11.96 -6.46 2.81
CA ALA A 234 -12.23 -6.07 1.42
C ALA A 234 -10.99 -6.21 0.53
N ALA A 235 -9.82 -5.81 1.02
CA ALA A 235 -8.56 -5.96 0.30
C ALA A 235 -8.18 -7.44 0.10
N ALA A 236 -8.22 -8.24 1.18
CA ALA A 236 -7.91 -9.67 1.11
C ALA A 236 -8.84 -10.43 0.16
N LEU A 237 -10.15 -10.14 0.18
CA LEU A 237 -11.12 -10.72 -0.76
C LEU A 237 -10.81 -10.34 -2.22
N SER A 238 -10.39 -9.09 -2.47
CA SER A 238 -10.02 -8.64 -3.80
C SER A 238 -8.79 -9.38 -4.33
N SER A 239 -7.75 -9.53 -3.51
CA SER A 239 -6.55 -10.29 -3.92
C SER A 239 -6.84 -11.79 -4.06
N ALA A 240 -7.63 -12.39 -3.17
CA ALA A 240 -8.04 -13.78 -3.28
C ALA A 240 -8.84 -14.06 -4.57
N ALA A 241 -9.67 -13.11 -5.02
CA ALA A 241 -10.36 -13.20 -6.30
C ALA A 241 -9.39 -13.30 -7.48
N LEU A 242 -8.28 -12.56 -7.45
CA LEU A 242 -7.24 -12.65 -8.49
C LEU A 242 -6.55 -14.02 -8.50
N VAL A 243 -6.32 -14.62 -7.32
CA VAL A 243 -5.77 -15.98 -7.22
C VAL A 243 -6.76 -17.01 -7.77
N ALA A 244 -8.03 -16.93 -7.37
CA ALA A 244 -9.08 -17.82 -7.87
C ALA A 244 -9.18 -17.75 -9.41
N GLN A 245 -9.16 -16.54 -9.96
CA GLN A 245 -9.14 -16.31 -11.41
C GLN A 245 -7.92 -16.96 -12.07
N ALA A 246 -6.74 -16.82 -11.49
CA ALA A 246 -5.50 -17.40 -12.01
C ALA A 246 -5.49 -18.94 -11.95
N ARG A 247 -6.22 -19.54 -10.99
CA ARG A 247 -6.44 -20.99 -10.89
C ARG A 247 -7.53 -21.51 -11.85
N GLY A 248 -8.20 -20.62 -12.59
CA GLY A 248 -9.29 -20.96 -13.51
C GLY A 248 -10.68 -21.03 -12.86
N ASP A 249 -10.82 -20.64 -11.59
CA ASP A 249 -12.10 -20.57 -10.87
C ASP A 249 -12.74 -19.18 -11.07
N GLY A 250 -13.37 -18.98 -12.22
CA GLY A 250 -14.02 -17.70 -12.57
C GLY A 250 -15.24 -17.38 -11.69
N ASP A 251 -16.05 -18.38 -11.34
CA ASP A 251 -17.24 -18.18 -10.52
C ASP A 251 -16.87 -17.82 -9.08
N GLY A 252 -15.87 -18.51 -8.50
CA GLY A 252 -15.32 -18.18 -7.19
C GLY A 252 -14.64 -16.82 -7.16
N ALA A 253 -13.90 -16.46 -8.21
CA ALA A 253 -13.31 -15.12 -8.35
C ALA A 253 -14.38 -14.02 -8.33
N ALA A 254 -15.46 -14.19 -9.09
CA ALA A 254 -16.57 -13.24 -9.14
C ALA A 254 -17.34 -13.15 -7.80
N ASP A 255 -17.51 -14.26 -7.07
CA ASP A 255 -18.11 -14.25 -5.72
C ASP A 255 -17.24 -13.45 -4.73
N LEU A 256 -15.94 -13.77 -4.67
CA LEU A 256 -14.99 -13.08 -3.79
C LEU A 256 -14.95 -11.57 -4.07
N ALA A 257 -14.89 -11.18 -5.35
CA ALA A 257 -14.88 -9.77 -5.73
C ALA A 257 -16.21 -9.05 -5.40
N ARG A 258 -17.37 -9.70 -5.56
CA ARG A 258 -18.66 -9.13 -5.15
C ARG A 258 -18.74 -8.92 -3.64
N ARG A 259 -18.26 -9.89 -2.86
CA ARG A 259 -18.15 -9.77 -1.40
C ARG A 259 -17.22 -8.63 -1.01
N ALA A 260 -16.09 -8.46 -1.68
CA ALA A 260 -15.18 -7.34 -1.44
C ALA A 260 -15.88 -5.98 -1.63
N VAL A 261 -16.64 -5.82 -2.73
CA VAL A 261 -17.41 -4.59 -2.99
C VAL A 261 -18.45 -4.34 -1.90
N ALA A 262 -19.18 -5.36 -1.48
CA ALA A 262 -20.20 -5.23 -0.43
C ALA A 262 -19.59 -4.82 0.94
N VAL A 263 -18.45 -5.42 1.30
CA VAL A 263 -17.73 -5.07 2.54
C VAL A 263 -17.22 -3.63 2.47
N ALA A 264 -16.57 -3.23 1.37
CA ALA A 264 -16.03 -1.88 1.22
C ALA A 264 -17.13 -0.80 1.21
N ALA A 265 -18.26 -1.07 0.54
CA ALA A 265 -19.40 -0.17 0.47
C ALA A 265 -20.05 0.06 1.84
N SER A 266 -20.25 -1.01 2.61
CA SER A 266 -20.92 -0.93 3.92
C SER A 266 -20.09 -0.20 4.98
N GLY A 267 -18.76 -0.21 4.86
CA GLY A 267 -17.87 0.52 5.78
C GLY A 267 -17.47 1.94 5.35
N GLY A 268 -17.96 2.45 4.22
CA GLY A 268 -17.60 3.79 3.71
C GLY A 268 -16.14 3.92 3.28
N MET A 269 -15.51 2.81 2.88
CA MET A 269 -14.08 2.69 2.59
C MET A 269 -13.82 2.97 1.11
N VAL A 270 -13.78 4.25 0.74
CA VAL A 270 -13.80 4.70 -0.67
C VAL A 270 -12.66 4.08 -1.50
N ARG A 271 -11.44 3.99 -0.96
CA ARG A 271 -10.28 3.44 -1.69
C ARG A 271 -10.44 1.94 -1.95
N GLU A 272 -10.74 1.18 -0.91
CA GLU A 272 -10.99 -0.26 -0.97
C GLU A 272 -12.19 -0.58 -1.86
N TYR A 273 -13.19 0.31 -1.90
CA TYR A 273 -14.36 0.18 -2.76
C TYR A 273 -14.00 0.30 -4.24
N GLU A 274 -13.21 1.31 -4.64
CA GLU A 274 -12.77 1.43 -6.03
C GLU A 274 -11.83 0.28 -6.44
N GLU A 275 -10.97 -0.19 -5.54
CA GLU A 275 -10.13 -1.37 -5.76
C GLU A 275 -10.95 -2.65 -5.94
N ALA A 276 -11.96 -2.88 -5.09
CA ALA A 276 -12.85 -4.04 -5.17
C ALA A 276 -13.70 -4.00 -6.44
N ARG A 277 -14.23 -2.84 -6.84
CA ARG A 277 -15.00 -2.70 -8.09
C ARG A 277 -14.14 -2.91 -9.33
N SER A 278 -12.89 -2.43 -9.31
CA SER A 278 -11.93 -2.70 -10.39
C SER A 278 -11.64 -4.18 -10.52
N THR A 279 -11.47 -4.86 -9.38
CA THR A 279 -11.25 -6.32 -9.33
C THR A 279 -12.46 -7.06 -9.88
N LEU A 280 -13.68 -6.68 -9.48
CA LEU A 280 -14.91 -7.28 -9.99
C LEU A 280 -15.03 -7.10 -11.51
N ALA A 281 -14.81 -5.88 -12.01
CA ALA A 281 -14.83 -5.60 -13.45
C ALA A 281 -13.76 -6.39 -14.21
N LYS A 282 -12.64 -6.73 -13.57
CA LYS A 282 -11.62 -7.60 -14.15
C LYS A 282 -12.08 -9.06 -14.24
N VAL A 283 -12.53 -9.65 -13.13
CA VAL A 283 -12.69 -11.11 -13.01
C VAL A 283 -14.08 -11.62 -13.39
N ASP A 284 -15.13 -10.79 -13.27
CA ASP A 284 -16.49 -11.25 -13.52
C ASP A 284 -16.83 -11.25 -15.02
N ALA A 285 -16.65 -12.41 -15.66
CA ALA A 285 -17.00 -12.63 -17.05
C ALA A 285 -18.53 -12.63 -17.31
N SER A 286 -19.36 -12.76 -16.27
CA SER A 286 -20.83 -12.69 -16.41
C SER A 286 -21.34 -11.25 -16.60
N THR A 287 -20.57 -10.27 -16.14
CA THR A 287 -20.87 -8.85 -16.38
C THR A 287 -20.57 -8.48 -17.84
N ALA A 288 -21.51 -7.78 -18.49
CA ALA A 288 -21.35 -7.35 -19.87
C ALA A 288 -20.07 -6.52 -20.07
N ILE A 289 -19.35 -6.76 -21.17
CA ILE A 289 -18.05 -6.14 -21.42
C ILE A 289 -18.08 -4.61 -21.39
N GLY A 290 -19.14 -4.00 -21.93
CA GLY A 290 -19.31 -2.54 -21.91
C GLY A 290 -19.45 -1.98 -20.50
N GLU A 291 -20.09 -2.72 -19.59
CA GLU A 291 -20.21 -2.32 -18.18
C GLU A 291 -18.88 -2.45 -17.45
N ARG A 292 -18.11 -3.52 -17.72
CA ARG A 292 -16.75 -3.70 -17.17
C ARG A 292 -15.83 -2.56 -17.58
N ILE A 293 -15.85 -2.18 -18.86
CA ILE A 293 -15.10 -1.03 -19.40
C ILE A 293 -15.53 0.26 -18.69
N ARG A 294 -16.84 0.50 -18.57
CA ARG A 294 -17.39 1.71 -17.93
C ARG A 294 -16.91 1.83 -16.48
N VAL A 295 -17.01 0.75 -15.69
CA VAL A 295 -16.56 0.73 -14.30
C VAL A 295 -15.06 1.05 -14.18
N LEU A 296 -14.22 0.45 -15.02
CA LEU A 296 -12.77 0.72 -14.96
C LEU A 296 -12.41 2.15 -15.38
N ARG A 297 -13.14 2.74 -16.33
CA ARG A 297 -13.00 4.17 -16.67
C ARG A 297 -13.43 5.08 -15.51
N ASP A 298 -14.55 4.79 -14.85
CA ASP A 298 -15.01 5.53 -13.67
C ASP A 298 -13.94 5.51 -12.56
N VAL A 299 -13.28 4.37 -12.35
CA VAL A 299 -12.20 4.23 -11.37
C VAL A 299 -10.95 5.04 -11.78
N LEU A 300 -10.57 5.01 -13.05
CA LEU A 300 -9.45 5.83 -13.53
C LEU A 300 -9.72 7.32 -13.37
N ASP A 301 -10.95 7.75 -13.61
CA ASP A 301 -11.39 9.13 -13.38
C ASP A 301 -11.33 9.50 -11.90
N TYR A 302 -11.67 8.56 -11.02
CA TYR A 302 -11.47 8.74 -9.58
C TYR A 302 -9.98 8.94 -9.23
N TYR A 303 -9.05 8.24 -9.87
CA TYR A 303 -7.63 8.38 -9.55
C TYR A 303 -6.90 9.51 -10.31
N ARG A 304 -7.51 10.11 -11.34
CA ARG A 304 -6.86 11.10 -12.23
C ARG A 304 -6.13 12.24 -11.51
N ASP A 305 -6.75 12.80 -10.47
CA ASP A 305 -6.20 13.93 -9.70
C ASP A 305 -5.64 13.49 -8.32
N ARG A 306 -5.43 12.19 -8.12
CA ARG A 306 -4.99 11.60 -6.85
C ARG A 306 -3.65 10.89 -7.01
N THR A 307 -2.79 11.00 -6.00
CA THR A 307 -1.44 10.44 -6.04
C THR A 307 -1.38 8.98 -5.56
N TYR A 308 -1.94 8.08 -6.37
CA TYR A 308 -1.81 6.63 -6.22
C TYR A 308 -1.30 5.95 -7.50
N PRO A 309 -0.03 6.20 -7.91
CA PRO A 309 0.49 5.72 -9.20
C PRO A 309 0.33 4.21 -9.40
N TYR A 310 0.51 3.42 -8.34
CA TYR A 310 0.34 1.98 -8.41
C TYR A 310 -1.11 1.56 -8.73
N ILE A 311 -2.09 2.14 -8.03
CA ILE A 311 -3.50 1.75 -8.20
C ILE A 311 -4.00 2.22 -9.57
N GLU A 312 -3.65 3.45 -9.94
CA GLU A 312 -3.99 4.04 -11.23
C GLU A 312 -3.42 3.23 -12.40
N VAL A 313 -2.11 2.93 -12.39
CA VAL A 313 -1.47 2.13 -13.45
C VAL A 313 -2.03 0.71 -13.48
N ARG A 314 -2.29 0.08 -12.33
CA ARG A 314 -2.91 -1.26 -12.27
C ARG A 314 -4.32 -1.26 -12.86
N ALA A 315 -5.14 -0.23 -12.57
CA ALA A 315 -6.46 -0.09 -13.18
C ALA A 315 -6.37 0.10 -14.70
N ARG A 316 -5.36 0.83 -15.21
CA ARG A 316 -5.08 0.89 -16.66
C ARG A 316 -4.77 -0.48 -17.23
N VAL A 317 -3.87 -1.25 -16.61
CA VAL A 317 -3.53 -2.63 -17.02
C VAL A 317 -4.78 -3.50 -17.12
N TRP A 318 -5.66 -3.46 -16.12
CA TRP A 318 -6.90 -4.23 -16.14
C TRP A 318 -7.89 -3.74 -17.21
N LEU A 319 -7.98 -2.42 -17.44
CA LEU A 319 -8.79 -1.89 -18.53
C LEU A 319 -8.28 -2.37 -19.90
N ILE A 320 -6.96 -2.40 -20.12
CA ILE A 320 -6.36 -2.92 -21.35
C ILE A 320 -6.74 -4.40 -21.57
N GLU A 321 -6.65 -5.24 -20.53
CA GLU A 321 -7.09 -6.64 -20.60
C GLU A 321 -8.56 -6.77 -21.02
N VAL A 322 -9.44 -5.96 -20.43
CA VAL A 322 -10.89 -5.96 -20.72
C VAL A 322 -11.18 -5.41 -22.11
N LEU A 323 -10.47 -4.36 -22.57
CA LEU A 323 -10.58 -3.82 -23.92
C LEU A 323 -10.20 -4.87 -24.98
N LEU A 324 -9.10 -5.60 -24.76
CA LEU A 324 -8.69 -6.69 -25.64
C LEU A 324 -9.76 -7.81 -25.69
N ALA A 325 -10.32 -8.18 -24.54
CA ALA A 325 -11.43 -9.15 -24.47
C ALA A 325 -12.70 -8.65 -25.19
N GLY A 326 -12.91 -7.33 -25.23
CA GLY A 326 -14.01 -6.68 -25.96
C GLY A 326 -13.77 -6.44 -27.44
N GLY A 327 -12.60 -6.85 -27.98
CA GLY A 327 -12.27 -6.64 -29.39
C GLY A 327 -11.95 -5.18 -29.75
N LEU A 328 -11.37 -4.42 -28.81
CA LEU A 328 -10.97 -3.02 -28.97
C LEU A 328 -9.44 -2.86 -28.91
N PRO A 329 -8.67 -3.45 -29.86
CA PRO A 329 -7.20 -3.48 -29.79
C PRO A 329 -6.55 -2.11 -29.97
N ASP A 330 -7.11 -1.22 -30.80
CA ASP A 330 -6.53 0.11 -31.04
C ASP A 330 -6.54 0.97 -29.78
N GLU A 331 -7.67 0.98 -29.06
CA GLU A 331 -7.82 1.67 -27.78
C GLU A 331 -6.93 1.02 -26.70
N ALA A 332 -6.87 -0.31 -26.69
CA ALA A 332 -5.99 -1.05 -25.79
C ALA A 332 -4.51 -0.70 -26.01
N ALA A 333 -4.05 -0.54 -27.26
CA ALA A 333 -2.68 -0.19 -27.59
C ALA A 333 -2.32 1.23 -27.13
N GLU A 334 -3.20 2.21 -27.36
CA GLU A 334 -3.01 3.59 -26.89
C GLU A 334 -2.84 3.63 -25.36
N LEU A 335 -3.79 3.02 -24.63
CA LEU A 335 -3.77 2.96 -23.19
C LEU A 335 -2.56 2.17 -22.65
N ALA A 336 -2.11 1.12 -23.34
CA ALA A 336 -0.93 0.35 -22.96
C ALA A 336 0.37 1.15 -23.06
N ARG A 337 0.52 2.03 -24.06
CA ARG A 337 1.68 2.95 -24.15
C ARG A 337 1.69 3.94 -22.99
N GLU A 338 0.54 4.51 -22.65
CA GLU A 338 0.39 5.41 -21.49
C GLU A 338 0.72 4.69 -20.17
N ALA A 339 0.15 3.49 -19.97
CA ALA A 339 0.40 2.69 -18.78
C ALA A 339 1.89 2.30 -18.66
N CYS A 340 2.55 1.95 -19.76
CA CYS A 340 3.98 1.65 -19.78
C CYS A 340 4.82 2.88 -19.40
N ALA A 341 4.52 4.05 -19.96
CA ALA A 341 5.24 5.28 -19.65
C ALA A 341 5.06 5.69 -18.17
N ALA A 342 3.83 5.62 -17.67
CA ALA A 342 3.52 5.90 -16.26
C ALA A 342 4.21 4.90 -15.32
N ALA A 343 4.15 3.59 -15.62
CA ALA A 343 4.82 2.57 -14.84
C ALA A 343 6.34 2.80 -14.76
N ALA A 344 6.98 3.08 -15.89
CA ALA A 344 8.40 3.36 -15.97
C ALA A 344 8.80 4.62 -15.19
N ALA A 345 8.00 5.69 -15.26
CA ALA A 345 8.24 6.94 -14.53
C ALA A 345 8.21 6.78 -13.00
N HIS A 346 7.49 5.77 -12.51
CA HIS A 346 7.33 5.47 -11.09
C HIS A 346 8.10 4.22 -10.62
N GLY A 347 8.91 3.60 -11.50
CA GLY A 347 9.69 2.40 -11.16
C GLY A 347 8.85 1.14 -10.91
N LEU A 348 7.62 1.09 -11.42
CA LEU A 348 6.67 -0.01 -11.22
C LEU A 348 6.92 -1.15 -12.21
N ARG A 349 8.07 -1.84 -12.09
CA ARG A 349 8.60 -2.77 -13.12
C ARG A 349 7.68 -3.93 -13.47
N ARG A 350 6.93 -4.45 -12.50
CA ARG A 350 5.93 -5.50 -12.77
C ARG A 350 4.83 -5.00 -13.70
N LEU A 351 4.26 -3.83 -13.41
CA LEU A 351 3.20 -3.22 -14.20
C LEU A 351 3.71 -2.74 -15.56
N GLU A 352 4.97 -2.27 -15.65
CA GLU A 352 5.63 -1.95 -16.93
C GLU A 352 5.67 -3.18 -17.84
N GLY A 353 6.10 -4.34 -17.32
CA GLY A 353 6.15 -5.58 -18.10
C GLY A 353 4.76 -6.11 -18.49
N GLN A 354 3.78 -6.00 -17.59
CA GLN A 354 2.39 -6.36 -17.91
C GLN A 354 1.82 -5.47 -19.02
N ALA A 355 2.03 -4.16 -18.94
CA ALA A 355 1.62 -3.22 -19.99
C ALA A 355 2.30 -3.53 -21.34
N LEU A 356 3.60 -3.84 -21.34
CA LEU A 356 4.32 -4.25 -22.55
C LEU A 356 3.79 -5.57 -23.14
N THR A 357 3.45 -6.54 -22.30
CA THR A 357 2.85 -7.82 -22.73
C THR A 357 1.50 -7.59 -23.40
N LEU A 358 0.68 -6.70 -22.84
CA LEU A 358 -0.62 -6.36 -23.42
C LEU A 358 -0.49 -5.51 -24.68
N LEU A 359 0.48 -4.60 -24.74
CA LEU A 359 0.81 -3.83 -25.94
C LEU A 359 1.22 -4.75 -27.10
N ALA A 360 2.04 -5.77 -26.82
CA ALA A 360 2.43 -6.77 -27.81
C ALA A 360 1.23 -7.52 -28.42
N ARG A 361 0.19 -7.77 -27.60
CA ARG A 361 -1.06 -8.40 -28.04
C ARG A 361 -1.98 -7.45 -28.81
N ALA A 362 -1.92 -6.16 -28.49
CA ALA A 362 -2.76 -5.13 -29.08
C ALA A 362 -2.24 -4.63 -30.44
N GLU A 363 -0.93 -4.56 -30.63
CA GLU A 363 -0.28 -3.96 -31.81
C GLU A 363 0.74 -4.93 -32.48
N PRO A 364 0.30 -5.78 -33.43
CA PRO A 364 1.21 -6.61 -34.23
C PRO A 364 1.99 -5.79 -35.28
N PRO A 365 3.31 -6.05 -35.49
CA PRO A 365 4.11 -7.11 -34.87
C PRO A 365 4.60 -6.72 -33.46
N GLY A 366 4.11 -7.43 -32.45
CA GLY A 366 4.37 -7.16 -31.03
C GLY A 366 5.62 -7.82 -30.45
N ALA A 367 6.42 -8.52 -31.28
CA ALA A 367 7.50 -9.39 -30.81
C ALA A 367 8.59 -8.64 -30.02
N GLU A 368 8.89 -7.38 -30.36
CA GLU A 368 9.84 -6.57 -29.60
C GLU A 368 9.31 -6.24 -28.20
N HIS A 369 8.05 -5.82 -28.10
CA HIS A 369 7.39 -5.54 -26.83
C HIS A 369 7.31 -6.79 -25.94
N ALA A 370 6.94 -7.94 -26.51
CA ALA A 370 6.88 -9.21 -25.79
C ALA A 370 8.27 -9.65 -25.29
N ARG A 371 9.32 -9.50 -26.11
CA ARG A 371 10.70 -9.82 -25.70
C ARG A 371 11.16 -8.92 -24.54
N ARG A 372 10.93 -7.61 -24.64
CA ARG A 372 11.27 -6.65 -23.57
C ARG A 372 10.51 -6.96 -22.28
N ALA A 373 9.22 -7.30 -22.37
CA ALA A 373 8.43 -7.72 -21.22
C ALA A 373 9.01 -8.97 -20.55
N ALA A 374 9.35 -10.00 -21.32
CA ALA A 374 9.91 -11.24 -20.79
C ALA A 374 11.28 -11.04 -20.13
N GLU A 375 12.14 -10.19 -20.71
CA GLU A 375 13.42 -9.80 -20.10
C GLU A 375 13.23 -9.05 -18.78
N LEU A 376 12.29 -8.10 -18.74
CA LEU A 376 11.98 -7.33 -17.55
C LEU A 376 11.42 -8.23 -16.43
N HIS A 377 10.46 -9.10 -16.75
CA HIS A 377 9.91 -10.04 -15.78
C HIS A 377 10.96 -11.02 -15.25
N ARG A 378 11.86 -11.53 -16.12
CA ARG A 378 12.96 -12.40 -15.71
C ARG A 378 13.93 -11.71 -14.76
N ALA A 379 14.32 -10.47 -15.07
CA ALA A 379 15.24 -9.69 -14.24
C ALA A 379 14.69 -9.45 -12.81
N HIS A 380 13.37 -9.48 -12.66
CA HIS A 380 12.65 -9.20 -11.42
C HIS A 380 11.93 -10.43 -10.81
N GLY A 381 12.13 -11.63 -11.38
CA GLY A 381 11.58 -12.88 -10.84
C GLY A 381 10.04 -13.02 -10.95
N HIS A 382 9.38 -12.26 -11.83
CA HIS A 382 7.93 -12.34 -12.06
C HIS A 382 7.57 -13.53 -12.96
N ARG A 383 7.57 -14.76 -12.42
CA ARG A 383 7.52 -15.99 -13.25
C ARG A 383 6.23 -16.14 -14.06
N LEU A 384 5.07 -15.84 -13.48
CA LEU A 384 3.78 -15.90 -14.21
C LEU A 384 3.73 -14.87 -15.33
N ASP A 385 4.17 -13.65 -15.04
CA ASP A 385 4.15 -12.57 -16.02
C ASP A 385 5.21 -12.80 -17.12
N GLU A 386 6.37 -13.41 -16.80
CA GLU A 386 7.36 -13.86 -17.81
C GLU A 386 6.75 -14.92 -18.74
N ALA A 387 6.03 -15.90 -18.19
CA ALA A 387 5.37 -16.93 -19.00
C ALA A 387 4.31 -16.31 -19.93
N ALA A 388 3.51 -15.36 -19.44
CA ALA A 388 2.54 -14.64 -20.25
C ALA A 388 3.21 -13.82 -21.37
N ALA A 389 4.32 -13.14 -21.08
CA ALA A 389 5.10 -12.40 -22.07
C ALA A 389 5.69 -13.31 -23.15
N ARG A 390 6.18 -14.50 -22.79
CA ARG A 390 6.68 -15.49 -23.74
C ARG A 390 5.57 -16.08 -24.61
N ALA A 391 4.41 -16.36 -24.05
CA ALA A 391 3.26 -16.80 -24.83
C ALA A 391 2.84 -15.74 -25.86
N ALA A 392 2.89 -14.45 -25.49
CA ALA A 392 2.65 -13.36 -26.44
C ALA A 392 3.71 -13.30 -27.55
N LEU A 393 4.98 -13.64 -27.26
CA LEU A 393 6.05 -13.71 -28.25
C LEU A 393 5.83 -14.83 -29.28
N ASP A 394 5.30 -15.98 -28.86
CA ASP A 394 5.02 -17.11 -29.75
C ASP A 394 3.83 -16.84 -30.70
N HIS A 395 3.00 -15.84 -30.37
CA HIS A 395 1.82 -15.42 -31.14
C HIS A 395 2.04 -14.13 -31.97
N ALA A 396 3.17 -13.43 -31.77
CA ALA A 396 3.51 -12.17 -32.43
C ALA A 396 4.47 -12.37 -33.60
#